data_AF-A0A4U7EZP3-F1
#
_entry.id   AF-A0A4U7EZP3-F1
#
_cell.length_a   1.000
_cell.length_b   1.000
_cell.length_c   1.000
_cell.angle_alpha   90.00
_cell.angle_beta   90.00
_cell.angle_gamma   90.00
#
_symmetry.space_group_name_H-M   'P 1'
#
loop_
_entity.id
_entity.type
_entity.pdbx_description
1 polymer ?
#
loop_
_entity_poly.entity_id
_entity_poly.type
_entity_poly.pdbx_seq_one_letter_code
_entity_poly.pdbx_strand_id
1 'polypeptide(L)'
;IAFDSTDQVGEVAVSDVDPASADVNPPGAAVTVQEISVPDDATDRSATIEFGVSADRLDAIGAEPSELTAVRLNEGEWETLDTTVAAETADGVTLEAETPGFSVFAVNAVSEPEAAAAVDPGTVSAGDEVTLDGSGSTDEYGEIVAYDWSVAGESLSGETATATIDETGEYAVELTVTNDAGETDTATADLVVESGTDAGDGTDGGTDDGEPTEEPAGLGLPAIGGLIALVVVAAAAVAVRRRRRSNDKNPFR
;
A
#
# COMPACT_ATOMS: atom_id res chain seq x y z
N ILE A 1 -15.60 12.76 -24.66
CA ILE A 1 -16.76 12.31 -23.85
C ILE A 1 -17.72 11.57 -24.75
N ALA A 2 -17.86 10.27 -24.55
CA ALA A 2 -18.84 9.44 -25.23
C ALA A 2 -19.89 8.97 -24.20
N PHE A 3 -21.17 9.15 -24.52
CA PHE A 3 -22.28 8.71 -23.68
C PHE A 3 -22.73 7.30 -24.11
N ASP A 4 -23.12 6.45 -23.15
CA ASP A 4 -23.64 5.10 -23.42
C ASP A 4 -25.01 5.13 -24.13
N SER A 5 -25.70 6.29 -24.15
CA SER A 5 -26.93 6.51 -24.88
C SER A 5 -26.79 7.54 -26.01
N THR A 6 -27.51 7.31 -27.12
CA THR A 6 -27.57 8.21 -28.29
C THR A 6 -28.49 9.43 -28.11
N ASP A 7 -29.00 9.69 -26.90
CA ASP A 7 -29.82 10.87 -26.64
C ASP A 7 -28.91 12.09 -26.52
N GLN A 8 -29.22 13.13 -27.30
CA GLN A 8 -28.40 14.33 -27.43
C GLN A 8 -28.37 15.10 -26.11
N VAL A 9 -27.31 14.87 -25.33
CA VAL A 9 -27.01 15.64 -24.12
C VAL A 9 -26.72 17.08 -24.57
N GLY A 10 -27.23 18.07 -23.83
CA GLY A 10 -27.11 19.50 -24.16
C GLY A 10 -25.67 20.04 -24.20
N GLU A 11 -25.48 21.34 -23.93
CA GLU A 11 -24.13 21.92 -23.92
C GLU A 11 -23.31 21.33 -22.77
N VAL A 12 -22.12 20.79 -23.08
CA VAL A 12 -21.14 20.31 -22.10
C VAL A 12 -20.09 21.40 -21.93
N ALA A 13 -19.88 21.85 -20.69
CA ALA A 13 -18.83 22.80 -20.36
C ALA A 13 -17.70 22.08 -19.62
N VAL A 14 -16.47 22.35 -20.03
CA VAL A 14 -15.25 21.89 -19.36
C VAL A 14 -14.49 23.12 -18.91
N SER A 15 -14.18 23.20 -17.62
CA SER A 15 -13.37 24.28 -17.06
C SER A 15 -12.17 23.70 -16.31
N ASP A 16 -10.98 24.21 -16.60
CA ASP A 16 -9.79 23.91 -15.81
C ASP A 16 -9.95 24.47 -14.40
N VAL A 17 -9.70 23.63 -13.40
CA VAL A 17 -9.65 24.02 -11.99
C VAL A 17 -8.18 24.06 -11.58
N ASP A 18 -7.79 25.10 -10.83
CA ASP A 18 -6.44 25.18 -10.30
C ASP A 18 -6.21 24.01 -9.31
N PRO A 19 -5.30 23.07 -9.60
CA PRO A 19 -5.03 21.92 -8.73
C PRO A 19 -4.44 22.34 -7.37
N ALA A 20 -3.93 23.57 -7.23
CA ALA A 20 -3.42 24.11 -5.98
C ALA A 20 -4.49 24.88 -5.17
N SER A 21 -5.75 24.92 -5.64
CA SER A 21 -6.84 25.48 -4.85
C SER A 21 -7.16 24.55 -3.68
N ALA A 22 -7.14 25.09 -2.45
CA ALA A 22 -7.30 24.33 -1.21
C ALA A 22 -8.65 23.59 -1.08
N ASP A 23 -9.61 23.90 -1.96
CA ASP A 23 -10.95 23.31 -1.96
C ASP A 23 -11.01 21.95 -2.68
N VAL A 24 -9.97 21.57 -3.43
CA VAL A 24 -9.96 20.38 -4.30
C VAL A 24 -8.57 19.73 -4.23
N ASN A 25 -8.28 19.01 -3.14
CA ASN A 25 -7.00 18.33 -2.93
C ASN A 25 -7.12 16.84 -3.31
N PRO A 26 -6.93 16.44 -4.59
CA PRO A 26 -6.98 15.04 -5.00
C PRO A 26 -5.83 14.25 -4.39
N PRO A 27 -5.99 12.92 -4.25
CA PRO A 27 -4.93 12.06 -3.74
C PRO A 27 -3.75 11.98 -4.71
N GLY A 28 -2.55 11.79 -4.18
CA GLY A 28 -1.32 11.73 -4.96
C GLY A 28 -0.98 13.05 -5.66
N ALA A 29 -0.24 12.96 -6.77
CA ALA A 29 0.26 14.14 -7.47
C ALA A 29 -0.73 14.58 -8.55
N ALA A 30 -1.44 15.68 -8.31
CA ALA A 30 -2.41 16.22 -9.25
C ALA A 30 -1.77 16.60 -10.60
N VAL A 31 -2.18 15.91 -11.67
CA VAL A 31 -1.74 16.19 -13.04
C VAL A 31 -2.62 17.29 -13.64
N THR A 32 -3.94 17.10 -13.57
CA THR A 32 -4.95 18.06 -14.02
C THR A 32 -6.22 17.91 -13.20
N VAL A 33 -6.96 19.01 -13.01
CA VAL A 33 -8.29 19.01 -12.38
C VAL A 33 -9.25 19.74 -13.31
N GLN A 34 -10.39 19.12 -13.62
CA GLN A 34 -11.38 19.63 -14.56
C GLN A 34 -12.78 19.50 -13.97
N GLU A 35 -13.55 20.57 -14.01
CA GLU A 35 -14.99 20.52 -13.75
C GLU A 35 -15.72 20.24 -15.06
N ILE A 36 -16.55 19.20 -15.06
CA ILE A 36 -17.41 18.87 -16.21
C ILE A 36 -18.86 19.09 -15.79
N SER A 37 -19.46 20.14 -16.34
CA SER A 37 -20.87 20.46 -16.14
C SER A 37 -21.70 19.95 -17.32
N VAL A 38 -22.76 19.20 -17.00
CA VAL A 38 -23.75 18.66 -17.94
C VAL A 38 -25.15 19.11 -17.52
N PRO A 39 -26.16 19.06 -18.41
CA PRO A 39 -27.55 19.31 -18.03
C PRO A 39 -28.04 18.40 -16.90
N ASP A 40 -28.95 18.91 -16.06
CA ASP A 40 -29.43 18.21 -14.86
C ASP A 40 -29.92 16.78 -15.11
N ASP A 41 -30.51 16.50 -16.28
CA ASP A 41 -31.01 15.17 -16.62
C ASP A 41 -29.89 14.16 -16.90
N ALA A 42 -28.66 14.63 -17.09
CA ALA A 42 -27.48 13.85 -17.43
C ALA A 42 -26.46 13.74 -16.29
N THR A 43 -26.62 14.48 -15.19
CA THR A 43 -25.66 14.54 -14.08
C THR A 43 -25.36 13.16 -13.49
N ASP A 44 -26.37 12.30 -13.36
CA ASP A 44 -26.25 10.95 -12.79
C ASP A 44 -26.19 9.84 -13.86
N ARG A 45 -25.84 10.19 -15.10
CA ARG A 45 -25.68 9.20 -16.18
C ARG A 45 -24.23 8.74 -16.25
N SER A 46 -24.06 7.43 -16.43
CA SER A 46 -22.74 6.88 -16.69
C SER A 46 -22.21 7.27 -18.07
N ALA A 47 -20.91 7.51 -18.16
CA ALA A 47 -20.24 7.88 -19.40
C ALA A 47 -18.78 7.45 -19.39
N THR A 48 -18.16 7.44 -20.57
CA THR A 48 -16.70 7.32 -20.71
C THR A 48 -16.12 8.70 -21.02
N ILE A 49 -15.17 9.12 -20.20
CA ILE A 49 -14.44 10.37 -20.36
C ILE A 49 -13.03 10.05 -20.87
N GLU A 50 -12.57 10.85 -21.83
CA GLU A 50 -11.20 10.79 -22.31
C GLU A 50 -10.42 11.97 -21.75
N PHE A 51 -9.29 11.71 -21.11
CA PHE A 51 -8.36 12.71 -20.59
C PHE A 51 -7.07 12.69 -21.40
N GLY A 52 -6.67 13.84 -21.94
CA GLY A 52 -5.37 14.01 -22.58
C GLY A 52 -4.35 14.58 -21.63
N VAL A 53 -3.20 13.93 -21.48
CA VAL A 53 -2.05 14.45 -20.72
C VAL A 53 -0.87 14.56 -21.67
N SER A 54 -0.24 15.74 -21.75
CA SER A 54 0.91 15.97 -22.63
C SER A 54 2.17 15.29 -22.12
N ALA A 55 3.07 14.92 -23.03
CA ALA A 55 4.37 14.36 -22.67
C ALA A 55 5.19 15.30 -21.76
N ASP A 56 5.18 16.61 -22.05
CA ASP A 56 5.85 17.60 -21.19
C ASP A 56 5.32 17.59 -19.75
N ARG A 57 4.03 17.31 -19.56
CA ARG A 57 3.41 17.26 -18.22
C ARG A 57 3.80 15.98 -17.48
N LEU A 58 3.83 14.84 -18.17
CA LEU A 58 4.33 13.57 -17.62
C LEU A 58 5.78 13.74 -17.16
N ASP A 59 6.65 14.26 -18.04
CA ASP A 59 8.06 14.49 -17.73
C ASP A 59 8.26 15.46 -16.57
N ALA A 60 7.40 16.48 -16.44
CA ALA A 60 7.48 17.44 -15.34
C ALA A 60 7.10 16.84 -13.98
N ILE A 61 6.23 15.83 -13.95
CA ILE A 61 5.80 15.13 -12.74
C ILE A 61 6.69 13.91 -12.46
N GLY A 62 7.31 13.34 -13.49
CA GLY A 62 8.07 12.09 -13.40
C GLY A 62 7.24 10.83 -13.58
N ALA A 63 5.95 10.95 -13.91
CA ALA A 63 5.00 9.85 -13.96
C ALA A 63 4.99 9.09 -15.29
N GLU A 64 4.89 7.76 -15.20
CA GLU A 64 4.57 6.87 -16.30
C GLU A 64 3.05 6.87 -16.58
N PRO A 65 2.62 6.65 -17.84
CA PRO A 65 1.20 6.57 -18.19
C PRO A 65 0.37 5.57 -17.35
N SER A 66 0.99 4.49 -16.87
CA SER A 66 0.34 3.47 -16.05
C SER A 66 0.10 3.89 -14.60
N GLU A 67 0.79 4.93 -14.13
CA GLU A 67 0.66 5.48 -12.78
C GLU A 67 -0.45 6.53 -12.72
N LEU A 68 -1.03 6.89 -13.87
CA LEU A 68 -2.12 7.84 -13.94
C LEU A 68 -3.47 7.18 -13.67
N THR A 69 -4.16 7.74 -12.68
CA THR A 69 -5.53 7.38 -12.32
C THR A 69 -6.43 8.58 -12.46
N ALA A 70 -7.67 8.36 -12.93
CA ALA A 70 -8.71 9.37 -12.88
C ALA A 70 -9.56 9.22 -11.61
N VAL A 71 -9.83 10.33 -10.95
CA VAL A 71 -10.68 10.39 -9.75
C VAL A 71 -11.82 11.38 -9.96
N ARG A 72 -12.93 11.17 -9.26
CA ARG A 72 -14.12 12.02 -9.28
C ARG A 72 -14.44 12.49 -7.86
N LEU A 73 -14.67 13.78 -7.69
CA LEU A 73 -15.14 14.31 -6.41
C LEU A 73 -16.65 14.05 -6.26
N ASN A 74 -17.04 13.31 -5.23
CA ASN A 74 -18.43 12.97 -4.92
C ASN A 74 -18.70 13.23 -3.44
N GLU A 75 -19.65 14.11 -3.13
CA GLU A 75 -20.04 14.48 -1.76
C GLU A 75 -18.87 14.92 -0.84
N GLY A 76 -17.76 15.39 -1.43
CA GLY A 76 -16.55 15.83 -0.71
C GLY A 76 -15.47 14.75 -0.56
N GLU A 77 -15.69 13.55 -1.11
CA GLU A 77 -14.75 12.44 -1.11
C GLU A 77 -14.30 12.14 -2.56
N TRP A 78 -13.02 11.75 -2.73
CA TRP A 78 -12.50 11.35 -4.04
C TRP A 78 -12.79 9.87 -4.29
N GLU A 79 -13.47 9.61 -5.40
CA GLU A 79 -13.79 8.27 -5.89
C GLU A 79 -12.85 7.91 -7.05
N THR A 80 -12.09 6.83 -6.91
CA THR A 80 -11.26 6.29 -7.99
C THR A 80 -12.11 5.70 -9.10
N LEU A 81 -11.82 6.09 -10.34
CA LEU A 81 -12.50 5.59 -11.53
C LEU A 81 -11.67 4.48 -12.20
N ASP A 82 -12.36 3.51 -12.82
CA ASP A 82 -11.68 2.53 -13.68
C ASP A 82 -11.04 3.27 -14.85
N THR A 83 -9.71 3.33 -14.83
CA THR A 83 -8.90 4.15 -15.74
C THR A 83 -8.06 3.23 -16.62
N THR A 84 -8.05 3.48 -17.93
CA THR A 84 -7.26 2.71 -18.88
C THR A 84 -6.50 3.63 -19.83
N VAL A 85 -5.27 3.24 -20.19
CA VAL A 85 -4.49 3.94 -21.21
C VAL A 85 -5.03 3.55 -22.60
N ALA A 86 -5.74 4.46 -23.24
CA ALA A 86 -6.37 4.26 -24.54
C ALA A 86 -5.38 4.43 -25.70
N ALA A 87 -4.50 5.42 -25.59
CA ALA A 87 -3.47 5.71 -26.59
C ALA A 87 -2.23 6.36 -25.96
N GLU A 88 -1.06 5.97 -26.46
CA GLU A 88 0.23 6.59 -26.14
C GLU A 88 0.86 7.05 -27.45
N THR A 89 1.30 8.30 -27.47
CA THR A 89 1.90 8.95 -28.63
C THR A 89 3.13 9.73 -28.20
N ALA A 90 3.89 10.27 -29.17
CA ALA A 90 5.02 11.14 -28.86
C ALA A 90 4.59 12.47 -28.20
N ASP A 91 3.33 12.87 -28.39
CA ASP A 91 2.80 14.14 -27.87
C ASP A 91 2.20 13.99 -26.47
N GLY A 92 1.99 12.74 -26.00
CA GLY A 92 1.40 12.44 -24.69
C GLY A 92 0.54 11.17 -24.68
N VAL A 93 -0.29 11.06 -23.64
CA VAL A 93 -1.19 9.93 -23.38
C VAL A 93 -2.66 10.36 -23.40
N THR A 94 -3.54 9.46 -23.84
CA THR A 94 -4.98 9.55 -23.66
C THR A 94 -5.43 8.44 -22.71
N LEU A 95 -6.08 8.83 -21.62
CA LEU A 95 -6.72 7.95 -20.64
C LEU A 95 -8.21 7.90 -20.93
N GLU A 96 -8.82 6.73 -20.78
CA GLU A 96 -10.27 6.53 -20.74
C GLU A 96 -10.68 6.18 -19.31
N ALA A 97 -11.68 6.87 -18.77
CA ALA A 97 -12.25 6.55 -17.46
C ALA A 97 -13.77 6.38 -17.53
N GLU A 98 -14.28 5.32 -16.90
CA GLU A 98 -15.71 5.10 -16.74
C GLU A 98 -16.21 5.85 -15.50
N THR A 99 -17.18 6.74 -15.68
CA THR A 99 -17.76 7.51 -14.57
C THR A 99 -19.25 7.21 -14.39
N PRO A 100 -19.75 7.10 -13.15
CA PRO A 100 -21.18 6.94 -12.88
C PRO A 100 -21.98 8.25 -12.95
N GLY A 101 -21.31 9.41 -13.00
CA GLY A 101 -21.94 10.72 -13.08
C GLY A 101 -20.94 11.86 -13.20
N PHE A 102 -21.41 13.08 -13.43
CA PHE A 102 -20.56 14.23 -13.71
C PHE A 102 -20.34 15.09 -12.46
N SER A 103 -19.11 15.59 -12.30
CA SER A 103 -18.67 16.42 -11.17
C SER A 103 -17.34 17.09 -11.53
N VAL A 104 -16.55 17.44 -10.51
CA VAL A 104 -15.12 17.69 -10.64
C VAL A 104 -14.38 16.36 -10.78
N PHE A 105 -13.46 16.32 -11.74
CA PHE A 105 -12.58 15.20 -12.03
C PHE A 105 -11.13 15.65 -11.87
N ALA A 106 -10.26 14.72 -11.49
CA ALA A 106 -8.84 14.92 -11.58
C ALA A 106 -8.19 13.72 -12.27
N VAL A 107 -7.05 13.96 -12.90
CA VAL A 107 -6.08 12.90 -13.19
C VAL A 107 -4.90 13.15 -12.27
N ASN A 108 -4.48 12.13 -11.56
CA ASN A 108 -3.40 12.15 -10.60
C ASN A 108 -2.43 11.01 -10.88
N ALA A 109 -1.15 11.24 -10.61
CA ALA A 109 -0.18 10.17 -10.51
C ALA A 109 -0.26 9.57 -9.10
N VAL A 110 -0.28 8.24 -9.02
CA VAL A 110 -0.32 7.46 -7.79
C VAL A 110 0.68 6.32 -7.88
N SER A 111 1.17 5.88 -6.74
CA SER A 111 2.13 4.80 -6.58
C SER A 111 1.77 3.97 -5.38
N GLU A 112 2.08 2.67 -5.42
CA GLU A 112 2.14 1.88 -4.20
C GLU A 112 3.19 2.51 -3.25
N PRO A 113 2.86 2.70 -1.96
CA PRO A 113 3.85 3.22 -1.02
C PRO A 113 4.98 2.21 -0.82
N GLU A 114 6.12 2.68 -0.31
CA GLU A 114 7.23 1.83 0.12
C GLU A 114 7.26 1.77 1.65
N ALA A 115 6.84 0.63 2.22
CA ALA A 115 6.85 0.43 3.66
C ALA A 115 8.29 0.21 4.17
N ALA A 116 8.63 0.83 5.29
CA ALA A 116 9.89 0.58 5.99
C ALA A 116 9.64 0.38 7.49
N ALA A 117 9.78 -0.86 7.94
CA ALA A 117 9.65 -1.22 9.35
C ALA A 117 11.02 -1.27 10.04
N ALA A 118 11.14 -0.62 11.19
CA ALA A 118 12.28 -0.74 12.08
C ALA A 118 11.83 -1.05 13.50
N VAL A 119 12.69 -1.74 14.25
CA VAL A 119 12.54 -1.99 15.68
C VAL A 119 13.79 -1.56 16.43
N ASP A 120 13.62 -0.85 17.55
CA ASP A 120 14.72 -0.45 18.42
C ASP A 120 14.36 -0.63 19.91
N PRO A 121 15.15 -1.41 20.67
CA PRO A 121 16.22 -2.29 20.20
C PRO A 121 15.66 -3.58 19.54
N GLY A 122 16.39 -4.17 18.59
CA GLY A 122 16.01 -5.44 17.95
C GLY A 122 16.16 -6.69 18.84
N THR A 123 16.67 -6.52 20.07
CA THR A 123 16.72 -7.57 21.09
C THR A 123 16.41 -6.97 22.45
N VAL A 124 15.41 -7.52 23.14
CA VAL A 124 14.90 -7.06 24.44
C VAL A 124 14.76 -8.23 25.42
N SER A 125 14.71 -7.95 26.72
CA SER A 125 14.25 -8.96 27.67
C SER A 125 12.73 -9.06 27.66
N ALA A 126 12.19 -10.23 28.01
CA ALA A 126 10.77 -10.40 28.25
C ALA A 126 10.26 -9.36 29.26
N GLY A 127 9.20 -8.62 28.89
CA GLY A 127 8.60 -7.55 29.67
C GLY A 127 9.23 -6.16 29.49
N ASP A 128 10.32 -6.03 28.72
CA ASP A 128 10.87 -4.73 28.35
C ASP A 128 10.11 -4.10 27.18
N GLU A 129 10.12 -2.77 27.11
CA GLU A 129 9.53 -2.01 26.00
C GLU A 129 10.44 -2.04 24.76
N VAL A 130 9.82 -2.20 23.58
CA VAL A 130 10.45 -2.02 22.26
C VAL A 130 9.74 -0.91 21.50
N THR A 131 10.50 -0.10 20.78
CA THR A 131 9.96 0.92 19.87
C THR A 131 9.85 0.35 18.47
N LEU A 132 8.68 0.53 17.86
CA LEU A 132 8.41 0.25 16.45
C LEU A 132 8.41 1.59 15.71
N ASP A 133 9.14 1.67 14.61
CA ASP A 133 9.33 2.91 13.85
C ASP A 133 9.13 2.68 12.36
N GLY A 134 8.14 3.38 11.80
CA GLY A 134 7.70 3.32 10.42
C GLY A 134 8.06 4.58 9.63
N SER A 135 8.74 5.55 10.26
CA SER A 135 9.04 6.87 9.70
C SER A 135 9.95 6.84 8.46
N GLY A 136 10.57 5.69 8.18
CA GLY A 136 11.31 5.46 6.94
C GLY A 136 10.44 5.16 5.73
N SER A 137 9.12 5.01 5.90
CA SER A 137 8.19 4.69 4.80
C SER A 137 7.97 5.92 3.91
N THR A 138 7.81 5.69 2.62
CA THR A 138 7.72 6.76 1.62
C THR A 138 6.63 6.50 0.59
N ASP A 139 6.23 7.55 -0.14
CA ASP A 139 5.36 7.46 -1.31
C ASP A 139 5.88 8.46 -2.36
N GLU A 140 5.89 8.08 -3.64
CA GLU A 140 6.49 8.90 -4.70
C GLU A 140 5.62 10.10 -5.06
N TYR A 141 4.29 9.94 -5.06
CA TYR A 141 3.36 10.93 -5.55
C TYR A 141 2.42 11.50 -4.48
N GLY A 142 2.35 10.89 -3.30
CA GLY A 142 1.42 11.21 -2.23
C GLY A 142 2.05 11.20 -0.84
N GLU A 143 1.21 10.97 0.16
CA GLU A 143 1.60 10.98 1.57
C GLU A 143 1.09 9.73 2.28
N ILE A 144 1.88 9.17 3.21
CA ILE A 144 1.40 8.09 4.08
C ILE A 144 0.43 8.67 5.11
N VAL A 145 -0.79 8.14 5.14
CA VAL A 145 -1.88 8.61 6.03
C VAL A 145 -2.20 7.64 7.16
N ALA A 146 -1.77 6.38 7.05
CA ALA A 146 -1.97 5.38 8.10
C ALA A 146 -0.77 4.43 8.23
N TYR A 147 -0.53 4.00 9.47
CA TYR A 147 0.50 3.04 9.86
C TYR A 147 -0.14 2.05 10.83
N ASP A 148 -0.21 0.79 10.43
CA ASP A 148 -0.81 -0.30 11.20
C ASP A 148 0.22 -1.39 11.43
N TRP A 149 0.51 -1.66 12.71
CA TRP A 149 1.51 -2.62 13.14
C TRP A 149 0.85 -3.90 13.64
N SER A 150 1.48 -5.05 13.39
CA SER A 150 1.16 -6.31 14.06
C SER A 150 2.42 -6.97 14.61
N VAL A 151 2.38 -7.33 15.89
CA VAL A 151 3.45 -8.03 16.59
C VAL A 151 2.86 -8.94 17.64
N ALA A 152 3.32 -10.20 17.72
CA ALA A 152 2.85 -11.18 18.72
C ALA A 152 1.32 -11.38 18.81
N GLY A 153 0.57 -11.06 17.75
CA GLY A 153 -0.90 -11.11 17.73
C GLY A 153 -1.59 -9.84 18.26
N GLU A 154 -0.84 -8.83 18.65
CA GLU A 154 -1.33 -7.49 18.97
C GLU A 154 -1.35 -6.61 17.71
N SER A 155 -2.26 -5.62 17.71
CA SER A 155 -2.36 -4.59 16.67
C SER A 155 -2.15 -3.23 17.30
N LEU A 156 -1.25 -2.44 16.72
CA LEU A 156 -0.93 -1.07 17.14
C LEU A 156 -1.05 -0.15 15.93
N SER A 157 -1.15 1.16 16.16
CA SER A 157 -1.22 2.13 15.07
C SER A 157 -0.38 3.37 15.38
N GLY A 158 0.04 4.07 14.33
CA GLY A 158 0.87 5.27 14.38
C GLY A 158 2.22 5.08 13.73
N GLU A 159 2.80 6.17 13.22
CA GLU A 159 4.12 6.17 12.59
C GLU A 159 5.20 5.55 13.50
N THR A 160 5.09 5.81 14.80
CA THR A 160 5.83 5.11 15.85
C THR A 160 4.89 4.50 16.87
N ALA A 161 5.21 3.31 17.37
CA ALA A 161 4.46 2.63 18.42
C ALA A 161 5.40 1.98 19.45
N THR A 162 4.86 1.59 20.60
CA THR A 162 5.60 0.86 21.64
C THR A 162 4.88 -0.44 21.94
N ALA A 163 5.63 -1.54 22.03
CA ALA A 163 5.12 -2.86 22.38
C ALA A 163 5.90 -3.43 23.57
N THR A 164 5.28 -4.37 24.29
CA THR A 164 5.92 -5.13 25.36
C THR A 164 5.56 -6.59 25.18
N ILE A 165 6.56 -7.47 25.17
CA ILE A 165 6.36 -8.90 24.92
C ILE A 165 6.86 -9.69 26.12
N ASP A 166 5.95 -10.42 26.77
CA ASP A 166 6.24 -11.19 27.99
C ASP A 166 6.80 -12.59 27.72
N GLU A 167 6.63 -13.10 26.50
CA GLU A 167 7.08 -14.42 26.10
C GLU A 167 8.39 -14.33 25.33
N THR A 168 9.33 -15.22 25.64
CA THR A 168 10.61 -15.28 24.93
C THR A 168 10.44 -15.95 23.57
N GLY A 169 11.10 -15.41 22.55
CA GLY A 169 11.00 -15.95 21.19
C GLY A 169 11.53 -14.98 20.15
N GLU A 170 11.46 -15.41 18.89
CA GLU A 170 11.66 -14.56 17.73
C GLU A 170 10.29 -14.15 17.19
N TYR A 171 10.09 -12.86 16.99
CA TYR A 171 8.83 -12.26 16.52
C TYR A 171 9.08 -11.51 15.23
N ALA A 172 8.20 -11.73 14.24
CA ALA A 172 8.09 -10.86 13.08
C ALA A 172 7.16 -9.70 13.45
N VAL A 173 7.69 -8.50 13.42
CA VAL A 173 6.93 -7.26 13.49
C VAL A 173 6.55 -6.87 12.07
N GLU A 174 5.27 -6.79 11.78
CA GLU A 174 4.74 -6.39 10.49
C GLU A 174 4.21 -4.95 10.57
N LEU A 175 4.56 -4.12 9.60
CA LEU A 175 3.98 -2.79 9.37
C LEU A 175 3.23 -2.82 8.05
N THR A 176 1.98 -2.39 8.04
CA THR A 176 1.24 -2.02 6.83
C THR A 176 1.07 -0.50 6.81
N VAL A 177 1.49 0.13 5.73
CA VAL A 177 1.25 1.57 5.49
C VAL A 177 0.15 1.76 4.46
N THR A 178 -0.59 2.86 4.56
CA THR A 178 -1.58 3.27 3.56
C THR A 178 -1.33 4.71 3.15
N ASN A 179 -1.27 4.99 1.84
CA ASN A 179 -1.15 6.34 1.32
C ASN A 179 -2.52 7.04 1.16
N ASP A 180 -2.50 8.32 0.80
CA ASP A 180 -3.69 9.15 0.59
C ASP A 180 -4.54 8.72 -0.63
N ALA A 181 -3.96 7.95 -1.55
CA ALA A 181 -4.67 7.27 -2.64
C ALA A 181 -5.33 5.94 -2.22
N GLY A 182 -5.09 5.47 -0.99
CA GLY A 182 -5.60 4.21 -0.45
C GLY A 182 -4.81 2.98 -0.88
N GLU A 183 -3.65 3.15 -1.51
CA GLU A 183 -2.71 2.07 -1.81
C GLU A 183 -1.92 1.70 -0.55
N THR A 184 -1.47 0.45 -0.48
CA THR A 184 -0.85 -0.12 0.72
C THR A 184 0.38 -0.93 0.40
N ASP A 185 1.34 -0.94 1.30
CA ASP A 185 2.49 -1.85 1.27
C ASP A 185 2.81 -2.35 2.68
N THR A 186 3.56 -3.46 2.76
CA THR A 186 3.89 -4.13 4.01
C THR A 186 5.38 -4.40 4.14
N ALA A 187 5.96 -4.04 5.29
CA ALA A 187 7.33 -4.37 5.65
C ALA A 187 7.41 -5.16 6.96
N THR A 188 8.46 -5.98 7.10
CA THR A 188 8.70 -6.76 8.31
C THR A 188 10.06 -6.45 8.93
N ALA A 189 10.11 -6.50 10.26
CA ALA A 189 11.33 -6.39 11.04
C ALA A 189 11.38 -7.52 12.10
N ASP A 190 12.58 -8.06 12.33
CA ASP A 190 12.79 -9.14 13.29
C ASP A 190 13.03 -8.57 14.70
N LEU A 191 12.34 -9.12 15.70
CA LEU A 191 12.52 -8.81 17.11
C LEU A 191 12.82 -10.09 17.90
N VAL A 192 13.90 -10.05 18.69
CA VAL A 192 14.26 -11.16 19.59
C VAL A 192 13.93 -10.79 21.03
N VAL A 193 13.16 -11.64 21.70
CA VAL A 193 12.83 -11.50 23.13
C VAL A 193 13.53 -12.59 23.91
N GLU A 194 14.48 -12.20 24.73
CA GLU A 194 15.27 -13.10 25.56
C GLU A 194 14.69 -13.20 26.98
N SER A 195 15.05 -14.26 27.72
CA SER A 195 14.69 -14.32 29.13
C SER A 195 15.34 -13.15 29.86
N GLY A 196 14.56 -12.39 30.64
CA GLY A 196 15.12 -11.38 31.53
C GLY A 196 16.20 -12.00 32.40
N THR A 197 17.36 -11.36 32.44
CA THR A 197 18.40 -11.74 33.40
C THR A 197 17.82 -11.43 34.76
N ASP A 198 17.37 -12.47 35.48
CA ASP A 198 16.99 -12.35 36.88
C ASP A 198 18.22 -11.77 37.60
N ALA A 199 18.16 -10.47 37.90
CA ALA A 199 19.19 -9.77 38.61
C ALA A 199 19.17 -10.36 40.02
N GLY A 200 19.98 -11.41 40.18
CA GLY A 200 19.91 -12.34 41.29
C GLY A 200 19.62 -11.67 42.61
N ASP A 201 18.60 -12.20 43.28
CA ASP A 201 18.40 -12.13 44.71
C ASP A 201 19.71 -12.51 45.42
N GLY A 202 20.55 -11.49 45.64
CA GLY A 202 21.72 -11.55 46.50
C GLY A 202 21.27 -11.50 47.95
N THR A 203 20.50 -12.47 48.42
CA THR A 203 20.44 -12.78 49.85
C THR A 203 21.42 -13.91 50.18
N ASP A 204 22.67 -13.50 50.34
CA ASP A 204 23.71 -14.25 51.05
C ASP A 204 23.27 -14.51 52.50
N GLY A 205 23.11 -15.79 52.85
CA GLY A 205 22.73 -16.17 54.21
C GLY A 205 22.51 -17.66 54.42
N GLY A 206 23.59 -18.46 54.40
CA GLY A 206 23.50 -19.83 54.92
C GLY A 206 24.72 -20.73 54.65
N THR A 207 25.75 -20.62 55.48
CA THR A 207 26.70 -21.71 55.75
C THR A 207 25.96 -22.95 56.25
N ASP A 208 26.11 -24.11 55.60
CA ASP A 208 26.23 -25.40 56.30
C ASP A 208 26.89 -26.47 55.42
N ASP A 209 27.80 -27.21 56.04
CA ASP A 209 28.71 -28.19 55.47
C ASP A 209 28.04 -29.52 55.06
N GLY A 210 28.47 -30.11 53.93
CA GLY A 210 28.12 -31.48 53.56
C GLY A 210 28.76 -31.97 52.26
N GLU A 211 29.75 -32.85 52.40
CA GLU A 211 30.58 -33.50 51.35
C GLU A 211 29.83 -34.41 50.34
N PRO A 212 30.47 -34.81 49.22
CA PRO A 212 29.80 -35.24 47.98
C PRO A 212 29.50 -36.74 47.93
N THR A 213 28.52 -37.12 47.10
CA THR A 213 28.35 -38.50 46.64
C THR A 213 28.20 -38.52 45.13
N GLU A 214 29.09 -39.24 44.45
CA GLU A 214 29.09 -39.44 43.00
C GLU A 214 28.02 -40.45 42.54
N GLU A 215 27.32 -40.08 41.44
CA GLU A 215 26.95 -40.86 40.24
C GLU A 215 26.04 -42.12 40.34
N PRO A 216 25.27 -42.52 39.28
CA PRO A 216 25.65 -42.40 37.86
C PRO A 216 24.56 -42.08 36.81
N ALA A 217 25.07 -41.72 35.63
CA ALA A 217 24.56 -41.87 34.26
C ALA A 217 23.11 -42.36 34.04
N GLY A 218 22.33 -41.59 33.28
CA GLY A 218 21.06 -42.05 32.75
C GLY A 218 20.43 -41.15 31.70
N LEU A 219 20.57 -41.56 30.43
CA LEU A 219 19.66 -41.29 29.30
C LEU A 219 19.77 -39.93 28.61
N GLY A 220 20.61 -39.92 27.57
CA GLY A 220 20.40 -39.06 26.41
C GLY A 220 19.15 -39.48 25.63
N LEU A 221 18.40 -38.49 25.16
CA LEU A 221 17.45 -38.62 24.07
C LEU A 221 17.70 -37.46 23.07
N PRO A 222 17.62 -37.73 21.76
CA PRO A 222 18.11 -36.83 20.72
C PRO A 222 17.15 -35.66 20.45
N ALA A 223 17.71 -34.54 20.01
CA ALA A 223 16.99 -33.45 19.39
C ALA A 223 16.16 -33.97 18.20
N ILE A 224 14.84 -33.87 18.30
CA ILE A 224 13.94 -34.08 17.17
C ILE A 224 13.98 -32.80 16.35
N GLY A 225 14.72 -32.84 15.24
CA GLY A 225 14.62 -31.85 14.18
C GLY A 225 13.25 -31.93 13.53
N GLY A 226 12.40 -30.96 13.82
CA GLY A 226 11.17 -30.68 13.08
C GLY A 226 11.46 -29.66 11.99
N LEU A 227 11.70 -30.14 10.76
CA LEU A 227 11.76 -29.34 9.57
C LEU A 227 10.31 -29.01 9.15
N ILE A 228 9.82 -27.81 9.49
CA ILE A 228 8.58 -27.29 8.90
C ILE A 228 8.96 -26.62 7.57
N ALA A 229 8.76 -27.35 6.48
CA ALA A 229 8.76 -26.78 5.14
C ALA A 229 7.47 -25.97 4.97
N LEU A 230 7.58 -24.64 5.04
CA LEU A 230 6.47 -23.74 4.73
C LEU A 230 6.49 -23.43 3.23
N VAL A 231 5.53 -24.00 2.50
CA VAL A 231 5.24 -23.70 1.10
C VAL A 231 4.35 -22.46 1.08
N VAL A 232 4.90 -21.28 0.76
CA VAL A 232 4.08 -20.12 0.39
C VAL A 232 3.69 -20.25 -1.07
N VAL A 233 2.41 -20.46 -1.32
CA VAL A 233 1.80 -20.32 -2.65
C VAL A 233 1.47 -18.84 -2.83
N ALA A 234 2.35 -18.10 -3.51
CA ALA A 234 2.02 -16.78 -4.00
C ALA A 234 1.11 -16.92 -5.23
N ALA A 235 -0.19 -16.67 -5.03
CA ALA A 235 -1.16 -16.59 -6.12
C ALA A 235 -1.08 -15.21 -6.78
N ALA A 236 -0.12 -15.03 -7.70
CA ALA A 236 -0.09 -13.87 -8.58
C ALA A 236 -1.18 -14.01 -9.65
N ALA A 237 -2.29 -13.28 -9.51
CA ALA A 237 -3.28 -13.12 -10.56
C ALA A 237 -2.80 -12.07 -11.58
N VAL A 238 -1.79 -12.42 -12.39
CA VAL A 238 -1.42 -11.61 -13.56
C VAL A 238 -2.44 -11.86 -14.66
N ALA A 239 -3.37 -10.92 -14.84
CA ALA A 239 -4.29 -10.90 -15.97
C ALA A 239 -3.53 -10.49 -17.26
N VAL A 240 -2.80 -11.43 -17.87
CA VAL A 240 -2.21 -11.23 -19.20
C VAL A 240 -3.31 -11.27 -20.26
N ARG A 241 -3.82 -10.10 -20.66
CA ARG A 241 -4.67 -9.97 -21.85
C ARG A 241 -3.80 -10.10 -23.11
N ARG A 242 -3.63 -11.34 -23.58
CA ARG A 242 -3.00 -11.64 -24.89
C ARG A 242 -3.78 -10.98 -26.03
N ARG A 243 -3.26 -9.90 -26.61
CA ARG A 243 -3.59 -9.47 -27.98
C ARG A 243 -3.13 -10.55 -28.97
N ARG A 244 -4.06 -11.37 -29.47
CA ARG A 244 -3.82 -12.16 -30.69
C ARG A 244 -3.94 -11.25 -31.91
N ARG A 245 -2.80 -10.80 -32.45
CA ARG A 245 -2.72 -10.45 -33.88
C ARG A 245 -2.91 -11.74 -34.68
N SER A 246 -4.09 -11.96 -35.24
CA SER A 246 -4.24 -12.91 -36.35
C SER A 246 -3.77 -12.22 -37.62
N ASN A 247 -2.53 -12.50 -37.97
CA ASN A 247 -1.97 -12.24 -39.28
C ASN A 247 -2.57 -13.30 -40.23
N ASP A 248 -3.75 -13.03 -40.80
CA ASP A 248 -4.28 -13.91 -41.84
C ASP A 248 -3.74 -13.45 -43.20
N LYS A 249 -2.80 -14.26 -43.69
CA LYS A 249 -2.27 -14.16 -45.04
C LYS A 249 -3.38 -14.52 -46.00
N ASN A 250 -3.67 -13.59 -46.90
CA ASN A 250 -4.33 -13.82 -48.18
C ASN A 250 -3.76 -15.07 -48.91
N PRO A 251 -4.62 -15.94 -49.46
CA PRO A 251 -4.34 -16.44 -50.79
C PRO A 251 -5.61 -16.60 -51.68
N PHE A 252 -5.57 -15.94 -52.86
CA PHE A 252 -6.36 -16.18 -54.09
C PHE A 252 -7.86 -15.79 -54.10
N ARG A 253 -8.18 -14.67 -54.75
CA ARG A 253 -8.72 -14.62 -56.14
C ARG A 253 -8.74 -13.21 -56.69
#